data_AF-Q1CNV7-F1
#
_entry.id   AF-Q1CNV7-F1
#
_cell.length_a   1.000
_cell.length_b   1.000
_cell.length_c   1.000
_cell.angle_alpha   90.00
_cell.angle_beta   90.00
_cell.angle_gamma   90.00
#
_symmetry.space_group_name_H-M   'P 1'
#
loop_
_entity.id
_entity.type
_entity.pdbx_description
1 polymer ?
#
loop_
_entity_poly.entity_id
_entity_poly.type
_entity_poly.pdbx_seq_one_letter_code
_entity_poly.pdbx_strand_id
1 'polypeptide(L)'
;MGLAQPVITQQMVIAELTKAGIDRDIATDLSYRYYRNELTYKDIEYLENNFNVKFDRLEDRISGIEKRLEDKINSAENNFHLKLEKVESSLQAEIKAVKIELDNKIDTKFTELDNKIDNVRNELKSDIKDLDNKIDTNTMELKSTSRLHNWMFGTLITLNIGIFLALMSLLVK
;
A
#
# COMPACT_ATOMS: atom_id res chain seq x y z
N MET A 1 -66.78 -20.66 -46.78
CA MET A 1 -67.16 -22.01 -46.31
C MET A 1 -66.19 -23.00 -46.92
N GLY A 2 -65.31 -23.62 -46.13
CA GLY A 2 -64.43 -24.67 -46.64
C GLY A 2 -65.29 -25.88 -47.02
N LEU A 3 -65.12 -26.40 -48.23
CA LEU A 3 -65.78 -27.63 -48.67
C LEU A 3 -65.42 -28.76 -47.71
N ALA A 4 -66.41 -29.55 -47.29
CA ALA A 4 -66.18 -30.72 -46.45
C ALA A 4 -65.27 -31.70 -47.21
N GLN A 5 -64.07 -31.94 -46.68
CA GLN A 5 -63.18 -32.95 -47.27
C GLN A 5 -63.81 -34.33 -47.08
N PRO A 6 -63.83 -35.18 -48.12
CA PRO A 6 -64.36 -36.52 -48.00
C PRO A 6 -63.56 -37.31 -46.97
N VAL A 7 -64.25 -37.86 -45.96
CA VAL A 7 -63.62 -38.69 -44.93
C VAL A 7 -63.24 -40.03 -45.54
N ILE A 8 -61.95 -40.31 -45.66
CA ILE A 8 -61.44 -41.58 -46.14
C ILE A 8 -61.63 -42.63 -45.04
N THR A 9 -62.47 -43.64 -45.29
CA THR A 9 -62.71 -44.73 -44.34
C THR A 9 -61.72 -45.87 -44.54
N GLN A 10 -61.51 -46.68 -43.50
CA GLN A 10 -60.66 -47.88 -43.57
C GLN A 10 -61.09 -48.80 -44.74
N GLN A 11 -62.39 -49.02 -44.91
CA GLN A 11 -62.95 -49.84 -46.00
C GLN A 11 -62.60 -49.30 -47.39
N MET A 12 -62.62 -47.98 -47.58
CA MET A 12 -62.26 -47.33 -48.86
C MET A 12 -60.79 -47.57 -49.20
N VAL A 13 -59.91 -47.48 -48.21
CA VAL A 13 -58.47 -47.75 -48.39
C VAL A 13 -58.23 -49.23 -48.67
N ILE A 14 -58.92 -50.14 -47.98
CA ILE A 14 -58.83 -51.60 -48.24
C ILE A 14 -59.25 -51.89 -49.68
N ALA A 15 -60.38 -51.34 -50.13
CA ALA A 15 -60.91 -51.57 -51.47
C ALA A 15 -59.93 -51.09 -52.56
N GLU A 16 -59.33 -49.90 -52.41
CA GLU A 16 -58.34 -49.40 -53.37
C GLU A 16 -57.03 -50.18 -53.33
N LEU A 17 -56.53 -50.57 -52.16
CA LEU A 17 -55.31 -51.39 -52.04
C LEU A 17 -55.51 -52.79 -52.66
N THR A 18 -56.65 -53.44 -52.41
CA THR A 18 -56.98 -54.73 -53.02
C THR A 18 -57.16 -54.61 -54.54
N LYS A 19 -57.75 -53.51 -55.03
CA LYS A 19 -57.89 -53.21 -56.45
C LYS A 19 -56.54 -52.96 -57.13
N ALA A 20 -55.56 -52.42 -56.41
CA ALA A 20 -54.18 -52.29 -56.86
C ALA A 20 -53.39 -53.62 -56.86
N GLY A 21 -54.03 -54.74 -56.50
CA GLY A 21 -53.43 -56.07 -56.50
C GLY A 21 -52.71 -56.44 -55.20
N ILE A 22 -52.87 -55.67 -54.13
CA ILE A 22 -52.32 -56.01 -52.81
C ILE A 22 -53.20 -57.08 -52.16
N ASP A 23 -52.57 -58.07 -51.55
CA ASP A 23 -53.25 -59.12 -50.78
C ASP A 23 -54.21 -58.53 -49.73
N ARG A 24 -55.36 -59.16 -49.52
CA ARG A 24 -56.44 -58.61 -48.68
C ARG A 24 -56.03 -58.46 -47.22
N ASP A 25 -55.21 -59.37 -46.70
CA ASP A 25 -54.74 -59.30 -45.31
C ASP A 25 -53.72 -58.16 -45.16
N ILE A 26 -52.82 -58.03 -46.15
CA ILE A 26 -51.86 -56.92 -46.21
C ILE A 26 -52.59 -55.57 -46.38
N ALA A 27 -53.62 -55.50 -47.22
CA ALA A 27 -54.42 -54.30 -47.44
C ALA A 27 -55.20 -53.88 -46.17
N THR A 28 -55.67 -54.86 -45.40
CA THR A 28 -56.37 -54.63 -44.12
C THR A 28 -55.42 -54.06 -43.08
N ASP A 29 -54.21 -54.61 -42.95
CA ASP A 29 -53.15 -54.11 -42.05
C ASP A 29 -52.68 -52.71 -42.46
N LEU A 30 -52.38 -52.46 -43.74
CA LEU A 30 -51.98 -51.14 -44.22
C LEU A 30 -53.06 -50.08 -44.04
N SER A 31 -54.32 -50.44 -44.30
CA SER A 31 -55.46 -49.55 -44.08
C SER A 31 -55.66 -49.21 -42.60
N TYR A 32 -55.47 -50.19 -41.72
CA TYR A 32 -55.50 -49.96 -40.27
C TYR A 32 -54.39 -48.99 -39.83
N ARG A 33 -53.15 -49.20 -40.30
CA ARG A 33 -52.01 -48.33 -40.01
C ARG A 33 -52.21 -46.90 -40.52
N TYR A 34 -52.77 -46.75 -41.71
CA TYR A 34 -53.13 -45.45 -42.29
C TYR A 34 -54.19 -44.74 -41.46
N TYR A 35 -55.30 -45.40 -41.14
CA TYR A 35 -56.40 -44.81 -40.38
C TYR A 35 -55.99 -44.44 -38.94
N ARG A 36 -55.04 -45.18 -38.36
CA ARG A 36 -54.49 -44.94 -37.02
C ARG A 36 -53.26 -44.03 -37.01
N ASN A 37 -52.81 -43.52 -38.16
CA ASN A 37 -51.60 -42.70 -38.31
C ASN A 37 -50.33 -43.31 -37.66
N GLU A 38 -50.23 -44.65 -37.60
CA GLU A 38 -49.13 -45.31 -36.88
C GLU A 38 -47.74 -44.95 -37.44
N LEU A 39 -47.65 -44.71 -38.75
CA LEU A 39 -46.41 -44.28 -39.40
C LEU A 39 -45.99 -42.87 -38.94
N THR A 40 -46.96 -41.94 -38.89
CA THR A 40 -46.74 -40.56 -38.45
C THR A 40 -46.29 -40.48 -36.99
N TYR A 41 -46.89 -41.28 -36.11
CA TYR A 41 -46.49 -41.33 -34.71
C TYR A 41 -45.05 -41.82 -34.54
N LYS A 42 -44.64 -42.86 -35.29
CA LYS A 42 -43.26 -43.38 -35.26
C LYS A 42 -42.25 -42.35 -35.76
N ASP A 43 -42.58 -41.61 -36.82
CA ASP A 43 -41.71 -40.55 -37.34
C ASP A 43 -41.54 -39.40 -36.34
N ILE A 44 -42.64 -39.01 -35.66
CA ILE A 44 -42.61 -37.99 -34.59
C ILE A 44 -41.77 -38.47 -33.41
N GLU A 45 -41.97 -39.70 -32.95
CA GLU A 45 -41.20 -40.31 -31.86
C GLU A 45 -39.70 -40.36 -32.20
N TYR A 46 -39.36 -40.70 -33.45
CA TYR A 46 -37.97 -40.67 -33.91
C TYR A 46 -37.38 -39.25 -33.88
N LEU A 47 -38.13 -38.24 -34.35
CA LEU A 47 -37.70 -36.85 -34.29
C LEU A 47 -37.52 -36.38 -32.84
N GLU A 48 -38.48 -36.66 -31.98
CA GLU A 48 -38.44 -36.31 -30.55
C GLU A 48 -37.20 -36.90 -29.88
N ASN A 49 -36.96 -38.20 -30.07
CA ASN A 49 -35.77 -38.86 -29.55
C ASN A 49 -34.47 -38.24 -30.10
N ASN A 50 -34.43 -37.89 -31.40
CA ASN A 50 -33.26 -37.25 -31.99
C ASN A 50 -33.01 -35.85 -31.41
N PHE A 51 -34.08 -35.08 -31.17
CA PHE A 51 -34.00 -33.76 -30.56
C PHE A 51 -33.55 -33.84 -29.09
N ASN A 52 -34.11 -34.75 -28.30
CA ASN A 52 -33.73 -34.94 -26.90
C ASN A 52 -32.24 -35.29 -26.78
N VAL A 53 -31.74 -36.24 -27.59
CA VAL A 53 -30.30 -36.60 -27.58
C VAL A 53 -29.41 -35.41 -27.98
N LYS A 54 -29.85 -34.58 -28.93
CA LYS A 54 -29.09 -33.37 -29.30
C LYS A 54 -29.13 -32.31 -28.22
N PHE A 55 -30.25 -32.19 -27.51
CA PHE A 55 -30.44 -31.27 -26.39
C PHE A 55 -29.53 -31.65 -25.22
N ASP A 56 -29.53 -32.93 -24.81
CA ASP A 56 -28.66 -33.43 -23.75
C ASP A 56 -27.18 -33.15 -24.05
N ARG A 57 -26.75 -33.41 -25.29
CA ARG A 57 -25.37 -33.09 -25.73
C ARG A 57 -25.06 -31.61 -25.69
N LEU A 58 -26.05 -30.75 -25.91
CA LEU A 58 -25.85 -29.31 -25.84
C LEU A 58 -25.72 -28.88 -24.38
N GLU A 59 -26.56 -29.40 -23.50
CA GLU A 59 -26.51 -29.17 -22.05
C GLU A 59 -25.16 -29.60 -21.46
N ASP A 60 -24.68 -30.80 -21.81
CA ASP A 60 -23.36 -31.30 -21.41
C ASP A 60 -22.23 -30.35 -21.88
N ARG A 61 -22.31 -29.88 -23.13
CA ARG A 61 -21.32 -28.94 -23.68
C ARG A 61 -21.35 -27.60 -22.98
N ILE A 62 -22.53 -27.08 -22.64
CA ILE A 62 -22.69 -25.82 -21.92
C ILE A 62 -22.11 -25.97 -20.51
N SER A 63 -22.48 -27.01 -19.78
CA SER A 63 -21.94 -27.29 -18.43
C SER A 63 -20.41 -27.43 -18.45
N GLY A 64 -19.87 -28.12 -19.46
CA GLY A 64 -18.42 -28.22 -19.65
C GLY A 64 -17.74 -26.88 -19.96
N ILE A 65 -18.39 -25.97 -20.67
CA ILE A 65 -17.90 -24.61 -20.93
C ILE A 65 -17.93 -23.78 -19.66
N GLU A 66 -19.04 -23.80 -18.92
CA GLU A 66 -19.21 -23.07 -17.65
C GLU A 66 -18.11 -23.45 -16.66
N LYS A 67 -17.90 -24.76 -16.45
CA LYS A 67 -16.82 -25.25 -15.57
C LYS A 67 -15.44 -24.75 -16.01
N ARG A 68 -15.13 -24.79 -17.31
CA ARG A 68 -13.84 -24.32 -17.82
C ARG A 68 -13.66 -22.80 -17.68
N LEU A 69 -14.74 -22.03 -17.74
CA LEU A 69 -14.71 -20.59 -17.50
C LEU A 69 -14.50 -20.30 -16.02
N GLU A 70 -15.22 -20.99 -15.14
CA GLU A 70 -15.06 -20.92 -13.68
C GLU A 70 -13.62 -21.22 -13.26
N ASP A 71 -13.04 -22.33 -13.75
CA ASP A 71 -11.66 -22.70 -13.46
C ASP A 71 -10.65 -21.63 -13.94
N LYS A 72 -10.90 -21.02 -15.10
CA LYS A 72 -10.05 -19.94 -15.65
C LYS A 72 -10.16 -18.65 -14.85
N ILE A 73 -11.37 -18.28 -14.42
CA ILE A 73 -11.61 -17.11 -13.58
C ILE A 73 -10.89 -17.28 -12.25
N ASN A 74 -11.11 -18.40 -11.56
CA ASN A 74 -10.47 -18.70 -10.29
C ASN A 74 -8.92 -18.72 -10.40
N SER A 75 -8.38 -19.27 -11.48
CA SER A 75 -6.94 -19.24 -11.74
C SER A 75 -6.40 -17.82 -11.96
N ALA A 76 -7.13 -16.99 -12.70
CA ALA A 76 -6.75 -15.60 -12.93
C ALA A 76 -6.82 -14.76 -11.63
N GLU A 77 -7.87 -14.93 -10.83
CA GLU A 77 -8.04 -14.26 -9.54
C GLU A 77 -6.90 -14.62 -8.57
N ASN A 78 -6.58 -15.91 -8.45
CA ASN A 78 -5.46 -16.37 -7.64
C ASN A 78 -4.11 -15.78 -8.12
N ASN A 79 -3.90 -15.69 -9.44
CA ASN A 79 -2.69 -15.09 -9.97
C ASN A 79 -2.58 -13.59 -9.63
N PHE A 80 -3.70 -12.85 -9.71
CA PHE A 80 -3.73 -11.44 -9.35
C PHE A 80 -3.53 -11.24 -7.84
N HIS A 81 -4.14 -12.08 -7.01
CA HIS A 81 -3.96 -12.04 -5.56
C HIS A 81 -2.48 -12.20 -5.18
N LEU A 82 -1.80 -13.22 -5.70
CA LEU A 82 -0.36 -13.45 -5.46
C LEU A 82 0.51 -12.28 -5.94
N LYS A 83 0.17 -11.66 -7.07
CA LYS A 83 0.88 -10.47 -7.57
C LYS A 83 0.68 -9.27 -6.65
N LEU A 84 -0.53 -9.07 -6.13
CA LEU A 84 -0.84 -8.01 -5.18
C LEU A 84 -0.07 -8.20 -3.87
N GLU A 85 -0.10 -9.39 -3.28
CA GLU A 85 0.65 -9.71 -2.06
C GLU A 85 2.16 -9.45 -2.23
N LYS A 86 2.72 -9.82 -3.38
CA LYS A 86 4.13 -9.57 -3.68
C LYS A 86 4.45 -8.08 -3.77
N VAL A 87 3.59 -7.29 -4.42
CA VAL A 87 3.75 -5.84 -4.51
C VAL A 87 3.64 -5.20 -3.12
N GLU A 88 2.66 -5.60 -2.32
CA GLU A 88 2.49 -5.10 -0.97
C GLU A 88 3.71 -5.39 -0.10
N SER A 89 4.22 -6.62 -0.16
CA SER A 89 5.42 -7.03 0.59
C SER A 89 6.66 -6.22 0.18
N SER A 90 6.84 -5.95 -1.12
CA SER A 90 7.94 -5.12 -1.64
C SER A 90 7.85 -3.69 -1.13
N LEU A 91 6.67 -3.06 -1.22
CA LEU A 91 6.45 -1.69 -0.76
C LEU A 91 6.65 -1.57 0.75
N GLN A 92 6.18 -2.55 1.54
CA GLN A 92 6.43 -2.56 2.98
C GLN A 92 7.93 -2.64 3.32
N ALA A 93 8.71 -3.43 2.55
CA ALA A 93 10.15 -3.52 2.74
C ALA A 93 10.85 -2.21 2.38
N GLU A 94 10.49 -1.58 1.26
CA GLU A 94 11.04 -0.29 0.84
C GLU A 94 10.74 0.83 1.85
N ILE A 95 9.50 0.91 2.34
CA ILE A 95 9.11 1.89 3.37
C ILE A 95 9.95 1.71 4.64
N LYS A 96 10.16 0.47 5.09
CA LYS A 96 11.01 0.18 6.26
C LYS A 96 12.46 0.60 6.02
N ALA A 97 13.00 0.33 4.84
CA ALA A 97 14.37 0.70 4.49
C ALA A 97 14.56 2.24 4.49
N VAL A 98 13.65 2.97 3.85
CA VAL A 98 13.67 4.44 3.83
C VAL A 98 13.56 5.02 5.24
N LYS A 99 12.71 4.44 6.10
CA LYS A 99 12.59 4.85 7.50
C LYS A 99 13.92 4.71 8.25
N ILE A 100 14.58 3.55 8.13
CA ILE A 100 15.88 3.30 8.76
C ILE A 100 16.94 4.28 8.25
N GLU A 101 16.95 4.56 6.94
CA GLU A 101 17.89 5.53 6.36
C GLU A 101 17.68 6.94 6.92
N LEU A 102 16.43 7.37 7.04
CA LEU A 102 16.08 8.67 7.62
C LEU A 102 16.46 8.76 9.10
N ASP A 103 16.16 7.72 9.90
CA ASP A 103 16.52 7.67 11.32
C ASP A 103 18.05 7.79 11.49
N ASN A 104 18.83 7.02 10.71
CA ASN A 104 20.30 7.11 10.73
C ASN A 104 20.83 8.50 10.33
N LYS A 105 20.20 9.14 9.34
CA LYS A 105 20.59 10.48 8.88
C LYS A 105 20.29 11.54 9.94
N ILE A 106 19.17 11.39 10.65
CA ILE A 106 18.81 12.26 11.78
C ILE A 106 19.81 12.09 12.91
N ASP A 107 20.13 10.87 13.32
CA ASP A 107 21.10 10.59 14.40
C ASP A 107 22.48 11.14 14.09
N THR A 108 22.93 10.99 12.83
CA THR A 108 24.20 11.57 12.36
C THR A 108 24.19 13.09 12.48
N LYS A 109 23.08 13.75 12.11
CA LYS A 109 22.97 15.22 12.20
C LYS A 109 22.90 15.72 13.64
N PHE A 110 22.26 14.99 14.54
CA PHE A 110 22.31 15.30 15.97
C PHE A 110 23.73 15.19 16.53
N THR A 111 24.45 14.11 16.20
CA THR A 111 25.84 13.93 16.61
C THR A 111 26.76 15.05 16.09
N GLU A 112 26.58 15.47 14.83
CA GLU A 112 27.30 16.61 14.26
C GLU A 112 27.00 17.93 15.00
N LEU A 113 25.74 18.14 15.40
CA LEU A 113 25.34 19.34 16.15
C LEU A 113 25.90 19.34 17.57
N ASP A 114 25.84 18.21 18.27
CA ASP A 114 26.41 18.06 19.62
C ASP A 114 27.92 18.37 19.61
N ASN A 115 28.66 17.83 18.64
CA ASN A 115 30.08 18.13 18.46
C ASN A 115 30.35 19.64 18.23
N LYS A 116 29.50 20.32 17.43
CA LYS A 116 29.63 21.77 17.21
C LYS A 116 29.35 22.55 18.49
N ILE A 117 28.34 22.15 19.26
CA ILE A 117 28.00 22.78 20.54
C ILE A 117 29.16 22.62 21.53
N ASP A 118 29.75 21.42 21.62
CA ASP A 118 30.89 21.15 22.50
C ASP A 118 32.12 21.97 22.11
N ASN A 119 32.40 22.11 20.81
CA ASN A 119 33.49 22.98 20.34
C ASN A 119 33.29 24.44 20.75
N VAL A 120 32.10 25.00 20.48
CA VAL A 120 31.77 26.38 20.90
C VAL A 120 31.87 26.55 22.41
N ARG A 121 31.40 25.56 23.18
CA ARG A 121 31.49 25.59 24.65
C ARG A 121 32.94 25.60 25.13
N ASN A 122 33.81 24.83 24.49
CA ASN A 122 35.23 24.77 24.83
C ASN A 122 35.96 26.08 24.46
N GLU A 123 35.66 26.66 23.30
CA GLU A 123 36.18 27.97 22.90
C GLU A 123 35.77 29.05 23.91
N LEU A 124 34.48 29.16 24.23
CA LEU A 124 33.99 30.12 25.23
C LEU A 124 34.62 29.90 26.61
N LYS A 125 34.85 28.65 27.03
CA LYS A 125 35.53 28.35 28.30
C LYS A 125 36.99 28.83 28.28
N SER A 126 37.68 28.72 27.14
CA SER A 126 39.03 29.23 26.96
C SER A 126 39.04 30.77 27.04
N ASP A 127 38.15 31.42 26.31
CA ASP A 127 38.03 32.89 26.30
C ASP A 127 37.74 33.45 27.70
N ILE A 128 36.85 32.81 28.46
CA ILE A 128 36.57 33.18 29.86
C ILE A 128 37.83 33.06 30.72
N LYS A 129 38.58 31.97 30.59
CA LYS A 129 39.83 31.78 31.34
C LYS A 129 40.88 32.83 31.01
N ASP A 130 40.99 33.20 29.74
CA ASP A 130 41.93 34.23 29.31
C ASP A 130 41.54 35.62 29.81
N LEU A 131 40.23 35.90 29.89
CA LEU A 131 39.71 37.12 30.53
C LEU A 131 39.98 37.14 32.03
N ASP A 132 39.73 36.03 32.75
CA ASP A 132 40.03 35.92 34.18
C ASP A 132 41.52 36.21 34.47
N ASN A 133 42.43 35.63 33.68
CA ASN A 133 43.87 35.88 33.82
C ASN A 133 44.25 37.36 33.61
N LYS A 134 43.62 38.04 32.64
CA LYS A 134 43.82 39.48 32.39
C LYS A 134 43.29 40.32 33.55
N ILE A 135 42.11 39.98 34.09
CA ILE A 135 41.52 40.66 35.24
C ILE A 135 42.41 40.51 36.47
N ASP A 136 42.94 39.32 36.73
CA ASP A 136 43.85 39.05 37.84
C ASP A 136 45.13 39.88 37.71
N THR A 137 45.74 39.90 36.53
CA THR A 137 46.94 40.69 36.24
C THR A 137 46.71 42.17 36.50
N ASN A 138 45.65 42.75 35.91
CA ASN A 138 45.29 44.16 36.11
C ASN A 138 45.00 44.47 37.60
N THR A 139 44.35 43.54 38.31
CA THR A 139 44.07 43.69 39.74
C THR A 139 45.36 43.72 40.57
N MET A 140 46.36 42.89 40.23
CA MET A 140 47.66 42.90 40.89
C MET A 140 48.42 44.21 40.64
N GLU A 141 48.42 44.72 39.40
CA GLU A 141 49.04 45.99 39.02
C GLU A 141 48.39 47.19 39.72
N LEU A 142 47.07 47.23 39.81
CA LEU A 142 46.35 48.27 40.55
C LEU A 142 46.66 48.23 42.05
N LYS A 143 46.72 47.02 42.64
CA LYS A 143 47.10 46.84 44.05
C LYS A 143 48.55 47.22 44.34
N SER A 144 49.48 46.95 43.44
CA SER A 144 50.90 47.37 43.62
C SER A 144 51.03 48.89 43.50
N THR A 145 50.38 49.49 42.50
CA THR A 145 50.34 50.95 42.29
C THR A 145 49.72 51.66 43.48
N SER A 146 48.59 51.18 44.01
CA SER A 146 47.94 51.77 45.19
C SER A 146 48.81 51.67 46.44
N ARG A 147 49.52 50.54 46.64
CA ARG A 147 50.48 50.37 47.75
C ARG A 147 51.63 51.37 47.66
N LEU A 148 52.16 51.61 46.46
CA LEU A 148 53.23 52.59 46.23
C LEU A 148 52.75 54.02 46.52
N HIS A 149 51.56 54.41 46.05
CA HIS A 149 50.98 55.71 46.37
C HIS A 149 50.74 55.89 47.88
N ASN A 150 50.16 54.90 48.56
CA ASN A 150 49.97 54.96 50.01
C ASN A 150 51.29 55.12 50.76
N TRP A 151 52.34 54.42 50.31
CA TRP A 151 53.69 54.56 50.87
C TRP A 151 54.26 55.98 50.65
N MET A 152 54.15 56.53 49.44
CA MET A 152 54.59 57.90 49.12
C MET A 152 53.83 58.96 49.91
N PHE A 153 52.51 58.83 50.07
CA PHE A 153 51.73 59.75 50.89
C PHE A 153 52.15 59.68 52.35
N GLY A 154 52.44 58.49 52.88
CA GLY A 154 52.99 58.32 54.22
C GLY A 154 54.29 59.12 54.42
N THR A 155 55.26 58.97 53.51
CA THR A 155 56.53 59.72 53.58
C THR A 155 56.31 61.22 53.44
N LEU A 156 55.45 61.65 52.50
CA LEU A 156 55.11 63.06 52.29
C LEU A 156 54.45 63.69 53.53
N ILE A 157 53.51 62.99 54.16
CA ILE A 157 52.86 63.46 55.40
C ILE A 157 53.89 63.61 56.52
N THR A 158 54.73 62.59 56.74
CA THR A 158 55.75 62.64 57.80
C THR A 158 56.75 63.79 57.61
N LEU A 159 57.17 64.05 56.37
CA LEU A 159 58.06 65.16 56.04
C LEU A 159 57.40 66.52 56.33
N ASN A 160 56.15 66.72 55.91
CA ASN A 160 55.41 67.95 56.14
C ASN A 160 55.18 68.23 57.64
N ILE A 161 54.81 67.21 58.42
CA ILE A 161 54.67 67.33 59.88
C ILE A 161 56.01 67.72 60.53
N GLY A 162 57.11 67.08 60.12
CA GLY A 162 58.45 67.39 60.63
C GLY A 162 58.87 68.83 60.38
N ILE A 163 58.66 69.34 59.17
CA ILE A 163 58.94 70.74 58.82
C ILE A 163 58.08 71.70 59.65
N PHE A 164 56.78 71.43 59.80
CA PHE A 164 55.88 72.26 60.59
C PHE A 164 56.32 72.35 62.07
N LEU A 165 56.66 71.22 62.69
CA LEU A 165 57.17 71.20 64.08
C LEU A 165 58.49 71.98 64.22
N ALA A 166 59.41 71.85 63.26
CA ALA A 166 60.66 72.60 63.25
C ALA A 166 60.41 74.12 63.16
N LEU A 167 59.48 74.55 62.30
CA LEU A 167 59.09 75.97 62.19
C LEU A 167 58.42 76.49 63.47
N MET A 168 57.51 75.74 64.08
CA MET A 168 56.89 76.11 65.36
C MET A 168 57.93 76.27 66.47
N SER A 169 58.96 75.43 66.49
CA SER A 169 60.05 75.54 67.48
C SER A 169 60.87 76.83 67.35
N LEU A 170 60.89 77.46 66.16
CA LEU A 170 61.55 78.75 65.93
C LEU A 170 60.69 79.94 66.36
N LEU A 171 59.35 79.80 66.34
CA LEU A 171 58.40 80.87 66.70
C LEU A 171 58.16 81.01 68.22
N VAL A 172 58.40 79.96 69.00
CA VAL A 172 58.19 79.94 70.48
C VAL A 172 59.47 80.35 71.25
N LYS A 173 60.41 81.05 70.59
CA LYS A 173 61.61 81.64 71.20
C LYS A 173 61.42 83.11 71.54
#